data_AF-A0AAQ3LED3-F1
#
_entry.id   AF-A0AAQ3LED3-F1
#
_cell.length_a   1.000
_cell.length_b   1.000
_cell.length_c   1.000
_cell.angle_alpha   90.00
_cell.angle_beta   90.00
_cell.angle_gamma   90.00
#
_symmetry.space_group_name_H-M   'P 1'
#
loop_
_entity.id
_entity.type
_entity.pdbx_description
1 polymer ?
#
loop_
_entity_poly.entity_id
_entity_poly.type
_entity_poly.pdbx_seq_one_letter_code
_entity_poly.pdbx_strand_id
1 'polypeptide(L)'
;MKRKILLIALFGALFSLNAKAQLWSGAGGDPNGWKYVSWFGWFWSENEDAGWLYHETLEWMYASSQSQDDIFFWTNDLEWMFSGNGTYPAFYSDSLKKWFLYQTEDISVYSVYPLQWWDFDANLYISRDNLAFQVQPTNPLGNDYTLEKTLVLIRHGQRYPIQNTTNGKQWTMTGELTTTGKMEEQYLGSIFKDKLAALSLTTQNTYITADGNKSATPPSRTVQSAEYFTVGLGLYSTADDVPITSPSESNDPFKGRLYCDNTTANNLVSAAMSSSAWATLESSFTNTYQQRWQTDSGLSTVTFYNSPCNSSTSNDTATSICMYNLADYLQFNWINGDSLPQGFTTQDIVQSWNFFNSTENLIYSHPFVGWWQSKPLLEVFNNALSGKDPMGSGSDNDDVFFLFGGHDGNIWPVVSALGTGLPQNPIFASFVEISVYDKGGDKFVYASYNGNALDLSSISGNSDPCPLATFQQYLTNGPSTTSQ
;
A
#
# COMPACT_ATOMS: atom_id res chain seq x y z
N MET A 1 18.56 28.11 -14.52
CA MET A 1 17.56 27.10 -14.11
C MET A 1 16.17 27.74 -13.87
N LYS A 2 15.66 28.58 -14.79
CA LYS A 2 14.34 29.27 -14.71
C LYS A 2 13.72 29.48 -16.10
N ARG A 3 13.60 28.42 -16.91
CA ARG A 3 13.01 28.50 -18.27
C ARG A 3 12.18 27.30 -18.72
N LYS A 4 11.76 26.40 -17.83
CA LYS A 4 10.90 25.26 -18.19
C LYS A 4 9.41 25.39 -17.81
N ILE A 5 9.02 26.42 -17.04
CA ILE A 5 7.61 26.63 -16.62
C ILE A 5 6.80 27.43 -17.67
N LEU A 6 7.45 28.05 -18.66
CA LEU A 6 6.74 28.92 -19.62
C LEU A 6 6.25 28.20 -20.90
N LEU A 7 6.58 26.93 -21.12
CA LEU A 7 6.14 26.21 -22.33
C LEU A 7 4.81 25.44 -22.17
N ILE A 8 4.38 25.13 -20.95
CA ILE A 8 3.11 24.43 -20.70
C ILE A 8 1.91 25.39 -20.86
N ALA A 9 2.09 26.68 -20.57
CA ALA A 9 1.06 27.70 -20.75
C ALA A 9 0.82 28.08 -22.24
N LEU A 10 1.76 27.80 -23.15
CA LEU A 10 1.66 28.25 -24.54
C LEU A 10 0.92 27.29 -25.47
N PHE A 11 0.81 26.00 -25.13
CA PHE A 11 0.00 25.05 -25.89
C PHE A 11 -1.50 25.15 -25.55
N GLY A 12 -1.86 25.60 -24.34
CA GLY A 12 -3.25 25.81 -23.93
C GLY A 12 -3.87 27.14 -24.35
N ALA A 13 -3.05 28.18 -24.63
CA ALA A 13 -3.55 29.53 -24.86
C ALA A 13 -3.96 29.84 -26.32
N LEU A 14 -3.63 28.97 -27.28
CA LEU A 14 -4.00 29.14 -28.70
C LEU A 14 -5.24 28.34 -29.13
N PHE A 15 -5.76 27.47 -28.26
CA PHE A 15 -7.06 26.83 -28.46
C PHE A 15 -8.15 27.59 -27.69
N SER A 16 -8.76 28.53 -28.41
CA SER A 16 -10.16 28.91 -28.27
C SER A 16 -10.60 29.57 -26.94
N LEU A 17 -10.79 30.90 -27.00
CA LEU A 17 -11.60 31.67 -26.07
C LEU A 17 -13.12 31.60 -26.34
N ASN A 18 -13.59 30.74 -27.27
CA ASN A 18 -15.01 30.70 -27.68
C ASN A 18 -15.67 29.30 -27.70
N ALA A 19 -14.97 28.22 -27.37
CA ALA A 19 -15.48 26.82 -27.47
C ALA A 19 -15.55 26.05 -26.15
N LYS A 20 -15.31 26.68 -24.98
CA LYS A 20 -15.31 25.98 -23.69
C LYS A 20 -16.69 25.84 -23.04
N ALA A 21 -17.58 26.83 -23.24
CA ALA A 21 -18.95 26.85 -22.71
C ALA A 21 -19.93 25.83 -23.33
N GLN A 22 -19.44 24.80 -24.04
CA GLN A 22 -20.27 23.79 -24.70
C GLN A 22 -19.95 22.35 -24.31
N LEU A 23 -18.88 22.09 -23.55
CA LEU A 23 -18.46 20.71 -23.26
C LEU A 23 -19.60 19.88 -22.64
N TRP A 24 -20.34 20.47 -21.69
CA TRP A 24 -21.44 19.81 -20.99
C TRP A 24 -22.82 20.28 -21.48
N SER A 25 -22.89 20.83 -22.70
CA SER A 25 -24.15 21.22 -23.30
C SER A 25 -25.10 20.02 -23.40
N GLY A 26 -26.34 20.20 -22.92
CA GLY A 26 -27.35 19.13 -22.87
C GLY A 26 -27.29 18.24 -21.63
N ALA A 27 -26.39 18.48 -20.68
CA ALA A 27 -26.46 17.83 -19.37
C ALA A 27 -27.77 18.21 -18.64
N GLY A 28 -28.46 17.21 -18.09
CA GLY A 28 -29.55 17.46 -17.14
C GLY A 28 -28.97 18.10 -15.87
N GLY A 29 -29.76 18.86 -15.13
CA GLY A 29 -29.27 19.53 -13.91
C GLY A 29 -30.26 19.39 -12.75
N ASP A 30 -29.73 19.36 -11.53
CA ASP A 30 -30.49 19.51 -10.30
C ASP A 30 -30.40 20.96 -9.76
N PRO A 31 -31.25 21.37 -8.80
CA PRO A 31 -31.19 22.70 -8.21
C PRO A 31 -29.91 23.02 -7.40
N ASN A 32 -29.09 22.01 -7.07
CA ASN A 32 -27.88 22.15 -6.26
C ASN A 32 -26.61 22.31 -7.14
N GLY A 33 -26.78 22.40 -8.46
CA GLY A 33 -25.67 22.55 -9.40
C GLY A 33 -25.02 21.24 -9.82
N TRP A 34 -25.58 20.09 -9.42
CA TRP A 34 -25.22 18.81 -10.01
C TRP A 34 -25.78 18.69 -11.41
N LYS A 35 -24.98 18.10 -12.28
CA LYS A 35 -25.28 17.85 -13.69
C LYS A 35 -25.23 16.35 -13.93
N TYR A 36 -26.03 15.90 -14.88
CA TYR A 36 -26.13 14.50 -15.27
C TYR A 36 -25.99 14.36 -16.77
N VAL A 37 -25.11 13.46 -17.19
CA VAL A 37 -25.00 13.03 -18.58
C VAL A 37 -25.08 11.51 -18.62
N SER A 38 -25.97 10.95 -19.44
CA SER A 38 -26.31 9.52 -19.40
C SER A 38 -25.13 8.56 -19.49
N TRP A 39 -24.10 8.91 -20.26
CA TRP A 39 -22.90 8.09 -20.39
C TRP A 39 -21.91 8.32 -19.25
N PHE A 40 -21.80 9.54 -18.72
CA PHE A 40 -20.76 9.91 -17.75
C PHE A 40 -21.21 9.68 -16.31
N GLY A 41 -22.46 10.03 -15.98
CA GLY A 41 -23.02 9.99 -14.62
C GLY A 41 -23.27 11.39 -14.06
N TRP A 42 -23.36 11.47 -12.74
CA TRP A 42 -23.52 12.73 -12.01
C TRP A 42 -22.16 13.40 -11.74
N PHE A 43 -22.11 14.71 -11.95
CA PHE A 43 -20.96 15.53 -11.61
C PHE A 43 -21.38 16.94 -11.24
N TRP A 44 -20.61 17.59 -10.39
CA TRP A 44 -20.78 18.98 -10.01
C TRP A 44 -19.74 19.86 -10.72
N SER A 45 -20.13 21.03 -11.20
CA SER A 45 -19.19 22.01 -11.78
C SER A 45 -19.71 23.42 -11.57
N GLU A 46 -18.95 24.23 -10.81
CA GLU A 46 -19.28 25.63 -10.50
C GLU A 46 -19.18 26.54 -11.72
N ASN A 47 -18.20 26.27 -12.59
CA ASN A 47 -17.89 27.08 -13.75
C ASN A 47 -17.37 26.18 -14.88
N GLU A 48 -18.17 25.98 -15.91
CA GLU A 48 -17.79 25.17 -17.08
C GLU A 48 -16.53 25.70 -17.76
N ASP A 49 -16.28 27.01 -17.69
CA ASP A 49 -15.09 27.63 -18.29
C ASP A 49 -13.79 27.29 -17.52
N ALA A 50 -13.92 26.90 -16.25
CA ALA A 50 -12.78 26.54 -15.41
C ALA A 50 -12.27 25.12 -15.68
N GLY A 51 -13.02 24.27 -16.39
CA GLY A 51 -12.65 22.87 -16.71
C GLY A 51 -12.71 21.90 -15.53
N TRP A 52 -12.62 22.38 -14.28
CA TRP A 52 -12.75 21.56 -13.09
C TRP A 52 -14.19 21.09 -12.86
N LEU A 53 -14.32 19.80 -12.58
CA LEU A 53 -15.56 19.15 -12.15
C LEU A 53 -15.28 18.18 -11.01
N TYR A 54 -16.30 17.93 -10.20
CA TYR A 54 -16.31 16.88 -9.20
C TYR A 54 -17.29 15.79 -9.64
N HIS A 55 -16.78 14.67 -10.14
CA HIS A 55 -17.60 13.52 -10.50
C HIS A 55 -18.05 12.77 -9.23
N GLU A 56 -19.28 12.28 -9.19
CA GLU A 56 -19.84 11.60 -8.01
C GLU A 56 -18.95 10.46 -7.51
N THR A 57 -18.35 9.71 -8.46
CA THR A 57 -17.45 8.60 -8.15
C THR A 57 -15.99 8.90 -8.45
N LEU A 58 -15.67 9.62 -9.54
CA LEU A 58 -14.29 9.84 -9.99
C LEU A 58 -13.61 11.01 -9.27
N GLU A 59 -14.34 11.68 -8.36
CA GLU A 59 -13.91 12.84 -7.58
C GLU A 59 -13.46 14.02 -8.49
N TRP A 60 -12.48 14.81 -8.04
CA TRP A 60 -12.01 16.00 -8.73
C TRP A 60 -11.22 15.67 -10.00
N MET A 61 -11.67 16.22 -11.11
CA MET A 61 -11.05 16.06 -12.42
C MET A 61 -11.03 17.39 -13.17
N TYR A 62 -10.01 17.62 -13.99
CA TYR A 62 -10.01 18.72 -14.95
C TYR A 62 -10.34 18.19 -16.35
N ALA A 63 -11.47 18.60 -16.90
CA ALA A 63 -11.90 18.23 -18.25
C ALA A 63 -11.48 19.31 -19.26
N SER A 64 -10.85 18.86 -20.36
CA SER A 64 -10.42 19.70 -21.46
C SER A 64 -10.82 19.08 -22.79
N SER A 65 -11.89 19.61 -23.40
CA SER A 65 -12.26 19.30 -24.77
C SER A 65 -13.22 20.34 -25.36
N GLN A 66 -13.51 20.20 -26.65
CA GLN A 66 -14.53 20.93 -27.40
C GLN A 66 -15.83 20.11 -27.56
N SER A 67 -15.81 18.81 -27.28
CA SER A 67 -16.97 17.92 -27.41
C SER A 67 -16.99 16.84 -26.33
N GLN A 68 -18.15 16.19 -26.14
CA GLN A 68 -18.26 15.06 -25.22
C GLN A 68 -17.64 13.78 -25.76
N ASP A 69 -17.34 13.71 -27.06
CA ASP A 69 -16.86 12.47 -27.71
C ASP A 69 -15.36 12.22 -27.45
N ASP A 70 -14.57 13.28 -27.22
CA ASP A 70 -13.11 13.23 -27.11
C ASP A 70 -12.61 14.08 -25.93
N ILE A 71 -12.83 13.64 -24.70
CA ILE A 71 -12.47 14.38 -23.49
C ILE A 71 -11.09 13.97 -22.95
N PHE A 72 -10.22 14.96 -22.76
CA PHE A 72 -9.04 14.79 -21.92
C PHE A 72 -9.37 15.17 -20.49
N PHE A 73 -9.27 14.21 -19.58
CA PHE A 73 -9.41 14.39 -18.15
C PHE A 73 -8.04 14.42 -17.50
N TRP A 74 -7.80 15.33 -16.58
CA TRP A 74 -6.62 15.28 -15.71
C TRP A 74 -7.04 14.94 -14.28
N THR A 75 -6.31 14.01 -13.66
CA THR A 75 -6.43 13.66 -12.23
C THR A 75 -5.04 13.71 -11.59
N ASN A 76 -5.00 13.81 -10.25
CA ASN A 76 -3.72 13.76 -9.53
C ASN A 76 -3.02 12.40 -9.70
N ASP A 77 -3.79 11.32 -9.80
CA ASP A 77 -3.27 9.95 -9.74
C ASP A 77 -2.87 9.41 -11.11
N LEU A 78 -3.66 9.71 -12.14
CA LEU A 78 -3.50 9.15 -13.50
C LEU A 78 -3.05 10.19 -14.54
N GLU A 79 -2.78 11.42 -14.09
CA GLU A 79 -2.47 12.57 -14.93
C GLU A 79 -3.51 12.73 -16.06
N TRP A 80 -3.06 13.01 -17.29
CA TRP A 80 -3.93 13.12 -18.45
C TRP A 80 -4.41 11.74 -18.92
N MET A 81 -5.73 11.60 -18.94
CA MET A 81 -6.46 10.47 -19.46
C MET A 81 -7.38 10.90 -20.61
N PHE A 82 -7.58 10.05 -21.59
CA PHE A 82 -8.53 10.23 -22.67
C PHE A 82 -9.75 9.31 -22.45
N SER A 83 -10.95 9.88 -22.55
CA SER A 83 -12.22 9.14 -22.61
C SER A 83 -13.28 10.00 -23.31
N GLY A 84 -14.52 9.54 -23.41
CA GLY A 84 -15.58 10.32 -24.04
C GLY A 84 -16.82 9.49 -24.30
N ASN A 85 -17.84 10.13 -24.86
CA ASN A 85 -19.09 9.51 -25.27
C ASN A 85 -18.83 8.44 -26.33
N GLY A 86 -19.02 7.17 -25.94
CA GLY A 86 -18.70 5.99 -26.76
C GLY A 86 -17.41 5.28 -26.40
N THR A 87 -16.53 5.93 -25.62
CA THR A 87 -15.31 5.30 -25.07
C THR A 87 -15.47 4.99 -23.58
N TYR A 88 -16.19 5.83 -22.83
CA TYR A 88 -16.49 5.60 -21.43
C TYR A 88 -17.30 4.31 -21.22
N PRO A 89 -17.00 3.50 -20.20
CA PRO A 89 -16.11 3.82 -19.09
C PRO A 89 -14.64 3.45 -19.29
N ALA A 90 -14.19 3.23 -20.52
CA ALA A 90 -12.77 3.10 -20.78
C ALA A 90 -12.04 4.46 -20.75
N PHE A 91 -10.84 4.47 -20.19
CA PHE A 91 -9.93 5.61 -20.12
C PHE A 91 -8.55 5.18 -20.60
N TYR A 92 -7.91 5.96 -21.48
CA TYR A 92 -6.51 5.78 -21.82
C TYR A 92 -5.65 6.75 -21.01
N SER A 93 -4.74 6.27 -20.18
CA SER A 93 -3.78 7.14 -19.48
C SER A 93 -2.55 7.38 -20.36
N ASP A 94 -2.24 8.66 -20.61
CA ASP A 94 -1.03 9.02 -21.36
C ASP A 94 0.24 8.78 -20.52
N SER A 95 0.20 8.95 -19.21
CA SER A 95 1.38 8.71 -18.35
C SER A 95 1.73 7.22 -18.29
N LEU A 96 0.71 6.37 -18.16
CA LEU A 96 0.88 4.92 -18.08
C LEU A 96 0.89 4.22 -19.46
N LYS A 97 0.58 4.97 -20.53
CA LYS A 97 0.50 4.52 -21.92
C LYS A 97 -0.43 3.32 -22.16
N LYS A 98 -1.52 3.20 -21.40
CA LYS A 98 -2.44 2.06 -21.44
C LYS A 98 -3.90 2.40 -21.18
N TRP A 99 -4.78 1.44 -21.50
CA TRP A 99 -6.21 1.52 -21.29
C TRP A 99 -6.63 0.92 -19.95
N PHE A 100 -7.57 1.59 -19.30
CA PHE A 100 -8.31 1.15 -18.14
C PHE A 100 -9.80 1.15 -18.43
N LEU A 101 -10.57 0.27 -17.81
CA LEU A 101 -12.03 0.29 -17.83
C LEU A 101 -12.51 0.57 -16.41
N TYR A 102 -13.09 1.74 -16.23
CA TYR A 102 -13.70 2.15 -14.97
C TYR A 102 -14.99 1.35 -14.72
N GLN A 103 -15.15 0.80 -13.53
CA GLN A 103 -16.36 0.05 -13.19
C GLN A 103 -17.46 1.02 -12.72
N THR A 104 -18.55 1.13 -13.48
CA THR A 104 -19.61 2.13 -13.30
C THR A 104 -20.79 1.67 -12.45
N GLU A 105 -20.79 0.44 -11.94
CA GLU A 105 -21.95 -0.08 -11.20
C GLU A 105 -22.07 0.61 -9.82
N ASP A 106 -23.26 1.18 -9.58
CA ASP A 106 -23.79 1.86 -8.39
C ASP A 106 -22.89 1.87 -7.12
N ILE A 107 -21.91 2.77 -7.11
CA ILE A 107 -20.93 2.98 -6.02
C ILE A 107 -21.40 4.03 -5.00
N SER A 108 -22.65 4.50 -5.07
CA SER A 108 -23.21 5.69 -4.37
C SER A 108 -23.17 5.67 -2.82
N VAL A 109 -22.57 4.66 -2.18
CA VAL A 109 -22.41 4.54 -0.71
C VAL A 109 -20.93 4.39 -0.26
N TYR A 110 -19.95 4.56 -1.16
CA TYR A 110 -18.56 4.13 -0.93
C TYR A 110 -17.55 5.29 -0.96
N SER A 111 -17.41 6.03 0.13
CA SER A 111 -16.37 7.07 0.28
C SER A 111 -15.07 6.58 0.91
N VAL A 112 -14.86 5.26 1.06
CA VAL A 112 -13.81 4.74 1.97
C VAL A 112 -12.79 3.83 1.32
N TYR A 113 -13.02 3.32 0.11
CA TYR A 113 -11.92 2.83 -0.71
C TYR A 113 -12.17 3.16 -2.18
N PRO A 114 -11.11 3.10 -2.99
CA PRO A 114 -11.12 3.71 -4.29
C PRO A 114 -11.82 2.87 -5.33
N LEU A 115 -12.32 3.62 -6.30
CA LEU A 115 -12.59 3.25 -7.69
C LEU A 115 -11.74 2.08 -8.17
N GLN A 116 -12.40 1.06 -8.73
CA GLN A 116 -11.73 -0.04 -9.40
C GLN A 116 -11.62 0.25 -10.89
N TRP A 117 -10.42 0.03 -11.42
CA TRP A 117 -10.06 0.24 -12.81
C TRP A 117 -9.57 -1.09 -13.37
N TRP A 118 -10.26 -1.63 -14.35
CA TRP A 118 -9.80 -2.80 -15.07
C TRP A 118 -8.68 -2.43 -16.05
N ASP A 119 -7.46 -2.85 -15.79
CA ASP A 119 -6.33 -2.71 -16.70
C ASP A 119 -6.43 -3.77 -17.81
N PHE A 120 -6.54 -3.33 -19.07
CA PHE A 120 -6.68 -4.25 -20.20
C PHE A 120 -5.39 -5.02 -20.53
N ASP A 121 -4.23 -4.42 -20.29
CA ASP A 121 -2.94 -5.04 -20.59
C ASP A 121 -2.61 -6.10 -19.53
N ALA A 122 -2.96 -5.81 -18.28
CA ALA A 122 -2.77 -6.74 -17.17
C ALA A 122 -3.95 -7.72 -16.98
N ASN A 123 -5.08 -7.48 -17.67
CA ASN A 123 -6.31 -8.28 -17.61
C ASN A 123 -6.82 -8.46 -16.15
N LEU A 124 -6.85 -7.37 -15.38
CA LEU A 124 -7.19 -7.38 -13.95
C LEU A 124 -7.80 -6.06 -13.44
N TYR A 125 -8.54 -6.10 -12.32
CA TYR A 125 -9.02 -4.90 -11.60
C TYR A 125 -7.93 -4.36 -10.66
N ILE A 126 -7.52 -3.11 -10.86
CA ILE A 126 -6.60 -2.35 -10.03
C ILE A 126 -7.43 -1.33 -9.24
N SER A 127 -7.30 -1.29 -7.91
CA SER A 127 -7.86 -0.19 -7.12
C SER A 127 -7.13 1.12 -7.48
N ARG A 128 -7.78 2.29 -7.44
CA ARG A 128 -7.08 3.58 -7.65
C ARG A 128 -5.90 3.76 -6.69
N ASP A 129 -5.97 3.25 -5.47
CA ASP A 129 -4.82 3.30 -4.55
C ASP A 129 -3.65 2.42 -5.02
N ASN A 130 -3.94 1.32 -5.73
CA ASN A 130 -2.93 0.50 -6.40
C ASN A 130 -2.47 1.11 -7.75
N LEU A 131 -3.22 2.05 -8.34
CA LEU A 131 -2.73 2.86 -9.47
C LEU A 131 -1.77 3.97 -9.00
N ALA A 132 -1.88 4.38 -7.75
CA ALA A 132 -1.01 5.38 -7.12
C ALA A 132 0.36 4.83 -6.69
N PHE A 133 0.73 3.60 -7.05
CA PHE A 133 2.11 3.11 -6.89
C PHE A 133 3.04 3.94 -7.79
N GLN A 134 3.55 5.05 -7.25
CA GLN A 134 4.49 5.93 -7.92
C GLN A 134 5.91 5.34 -7.86
N VAL A 135 6.11 4.17 -8.46
CA VAL A 135 7.47 3.69 -8.71
C VAL A 135 8.03 4.52 -9.85
N GLN A 136 8.67 5.63 -9.49
CA GLN A 136 9.22 6.56 -10.48
C GLN A 136 10.37 5.85 -11.24
N PRO A 137 10.31 5.75 -12.59
CA PRO A 137 11.39 5.17 -13.38
C PRO A 137 12.63 6.08 -13.42
N THR A 138 12.52 7.29 -12.89
CA THR A 138 13.61 8.27 -12.80
C THR A 138 14.41 8.11 -11.51
N ASN A 139 15.69 8.48 -11.57
CA ASN A 139 16.55 8.50 -10.39
C ASN A 139 16.03 9.54 -9.36
N PRO A 140 15.58 9.12 -8.17
CA PRO A 140 15.02 10.03 -7.16
C PRO A 140 16.08 10.97 -6.55
N LEU A 141 17.36 10.62 -6.60
CA LEU A 141 18.46 11.47 -6.11
C LEU A 141 19.07 12.35 -7.22
N GLY A 142 18.62 12.18 -8.47
CA GLY A 142 19.09 12.92 -9.63
C GLY A 142 20.22 12.23 -10.41
N ASN A 143 20.56 12.78 -11.56
CA ASN A 143 21.40 12.10 -12.57
C ASN A 143 22.88 11.89 -12.17
N ASP A 144 23.35 12.56 -11.13
CA ASP A 144 24.73 12.39 -10.63
C ASP A 144 24.88 11.14 -9.75
N TYR A 145 23.77 10.44 -9.48
CA TYR A 145 23.74 9.24 -8.66
C TYR A 145 23.54 8.02 -9.57
N THR A 146 24.18 6.90 -9.25
CA THR A 146 24.01 5.62 -9.94
C THR A 146 23.41 4.61 -8.98
N LEU A 147 22.29 3.97 -9.34
CA LEU A 147 21.70 2.91 -8.52
C LEU A 147 22.64 1.69 -8.53
N GLU A 148 23.03 1.21 -7.35
CA GLU A 148 23.89 0.02 -7.22
C GLU A 148 23.17 -1.19 -6.67
N LYS A 149 22.19 -0.96 -5.80
CA LYS A 149 21.50 -2.03 -5.09
C LYS A 149 20.11 -1.56 -4.69
N THR A 150 19.14 -2.46 -4.70
CA THR A 150 17.82 -2.18 -4.15
C THR A 150 17.27 -3.39 -3.43
N LEU A 151 16.57 -3.14 -2.33
CA LEU A 151 15.76 -4.12 -1.64
C LEU A 151 14.31 -3.69 -1.60
N VAL A 152 13.41 -4.66 -1.74
CA VAL A 152 11.97 -4.46 -1.78
C VAL A 152 11.31 -5.42 -0.80
N LEU A 153 10.66 -4.87 0.22
CA LEU A 153 9.75 -5.60 1.11
C LEU A 153 8.33 -5.41 0.60
N ILE A 154 7.69 -6.47 0.14
CA ILE A 154 6.29 -6.45 -0.31
C ILE A 154 5.37 -7.02 0.78
N ARG A 155 4.19 -6.44 0.95
CA ARG A 155 3.04 -7.13 1.54
C ARG A 155 2.41 -7.94 0.43
N HIS A 156 2.06 -9.18 0.73
CA HIS A 156 1.33 -10.01 -0.23
C HIS A 156 0.14 -9.29 -0.91
N GLY A 157 -0.19 -9.73 -2.12
CA GLY A 157 -1.38 -9.31 -2.84
C GLY A 157 -2.68 -9.72 -2.12
N GLN A 158 -3.81 -9.40 -2.76
CA GLN A 158 -5.13 -9.73 -2.27
C GLN A 158 -5.25 -11.22 -1.94
N ARG A 159 -5.78 -11.50 -0.76
CA ARG A 159 -6.04 -12.85 -0.26
C ARG A 159 -7.44 -12.96 0.30
N TYR A 160 -7.98 -14.18 0.34
CA TYR A 160 -9.21 -14.45 1.08
C TYR A 160 -9.06 -14.07 2.57
N PRO A 161 -10.17 -13.85 3.29
CA PRO A 161 -10.14 -13.55 4.72
C PRO A 161 -9.39 -14.63 5.50
N ILE A 162 -8.67 -14.23 6.56
CA ILE A 162 -7.95 -15.20 7.42
C ILE A 162 -8.95 -16.11 8.15
N GLN A 163 -10.15 -15.60 8.45
CA GLN A 163 -11.21 -16.35 9.12
C GLN A 163 -12.57 -16.09 8.47
N ASN A 164 -13.43 -17.10 8.48
CA ASN A 164 -14.84 -16.93 8.14
C ASN A 164 -15.62 -16.38 9.34
N THR A 165 -16.72 -15.68 9.06
CA THR A 165 -17.74 -15.33 10.08
C THR A 165 -18.86 -16.36 10.06
N THR A 166 -19.61 -16.55 11.14
CA THR A 166 -20.68 -17.58 11.16
C THR A 166 -21.88 -17.19 10.30
N ASN A 167 -22.22 -15.91 10.24
CA ASN A 167 -23.38 -15.40 9.49
C ASN A 167 -23.03 -14.81 8.12
N GLY A 168 -21.80 -15.00 7.65
CA GLY A 168 -21.34 -14.50 6.35
C GLY A 168 -21.07 -15.61 5.31
N LYS A 169 -20.68 -15.19 4.11
CA LYS A 169 -20.13 -16.05 3.07
C LYS A 169 -18.96 -16.88 3.61
N GLN A 170 -19.00 -18.18 3.37
CA GLN A 170 -17.94 -19.11 3.77
C GLN A 170 -16.93 -19.26 2.63
N TRP A 171 -15.66 -19.00 2.94
CA TRP A 171 -14.54 -19.20 2.03
C TRP A 171 -13.86 -20.53 2.31
N THR A 172 -13.62 -21.31 1.27
CA THR A 172 -12.93 -22.62 1.37
C THR A 172 -11.41 -22.48 1.45
N MET A 173 -10.87 -21.33 1.06
CA MET A 173 -9.43 -21.05 0.96
C MET A 173 -9.06 -19.85 1.85
N THR A 174 -9.36 -19.91 3.15
CA THR A 174 -9.10 -18.80 4.08
C THR A 174 -7.61 -18.45 4.13
N GLY A 175 -7.28 -17.16 4.02
CA GLY A 175 -5.91 -16.67 4.09
C GLY A 175 -5.05 -16.96 2.85
N GLU A 176 -5.60 -17.60 1.82
CA GLU A 176 -4.89 -17.92 0.57
C GLU A 176 -4.91 -16.75 -0.41
N LEU A 177 -3.85 -16.63 -1.21
CA LEU A 177 -3.72 -15.60 -2.25
C LEU A 177 -4.78 -15.81 -3.36
N THR A 178 -5.52 -14.76 -3.72
CA THR A 178 -6.52 -14.83 -4.79
C THR A 178 -5.85 -14.72 -6.17
N THR A 179 -6.61 -14.96 -7.24
CA THR A 179 -6.15 -14.65 -8.60
C THR A 179 -5.84 -13.17 -8.75
N THR A 180 -6.67 -12.29 -8.19
CA THR A 180 -6.41 -10.83 -8.18
C THR A 180 -5.09 -10.52 -7.49
N GLY A 181 -4.82 -11.09 -6.31
CA GLY A 181 -3.57 -10.85 -5.60
C GLY A 181 -2.32 -11.31 -6.34
N LYS A 182 -2.41 -12.44 -7.06
CA LYS A 182 -1.34 -12.90 -7.95
C LYS A 182 -1.04 -11.88 -9.04
N MET A 183 -2.08 -11.32 -9.65
CA MET A 183 -1.91 -10.35 -10.74
C MET A 183 -1.45 -8.98 -10.21
N GLU A 184 -1.89 -8.54 -9.02
CA GLU A 184 -1.38 -7.33 -8.36
C GLU A 184 0.15 -7.39 -8.20
N GLU A 185 0.66 -8.52 -7.71
CA GLU A 185 2.09 -8.71 -7.50
C GLU A 185 2.87 -8.82 -8.81
N GLN A 186 2.33 -9.54 -9.79
CA GLN A 186 2.93 -9.59 -11.13
C GLN A 186 2.99 -8.20 -11.78
N TYR A 187 1.94 -7.39 -11.62
CA TYR A 187 1.94 -6.03 -12.10
C TYR A 187 2.98 -5.17 -11.38
N LEU A 188 3.05 -5.25 -10.05
CA LEU A 188 4.08 -4.55 -9.26
C LEU A 188 5.50 -4.94 -9.72
N GLY A 189 5.75 -6.23 -9.94
CA GLY A 189 7.02 -6.72 -10.48
C GLY A 189 7.34 -6.14 -11.86
N SER A 190 6.34 -5.98 -12.74
CA SER A 190 6.54 -5.37 -14.07
C SER A 190 6.91 -3.88 -13.97
N ILE A 191 6.35 -3.16 -13.00
CA ILE A 191 6.71 -1.77 -12.75
C ILE A 191 8.18 -1.68 -12.28
N PHE A 192 8.61 -2.58 -11.39
CA PHE A 192 10.01 -2.65 -10.97
C PHE A 192 10.94 -3.03 -12.12
N LYS A 193 10.54 -3.92 -13.03
CA LYS A 193 11.31 -4.25 -14.23
C LYS A 193 11.63 -3.00 -15.04
N ASP A 194 10.63 -2.18 -15.32
CA ASP A 194 10.79 -0.96 -16.11
C ASP A 194 11.68 0.06 -15.40
N LYS A 195 11.48 0.25 -14.09
CA LYS A 195 12.36 1.12 -13.28
C LYS A 195 13.81 0.66 -13.28
N LEU A 196 14.06 -0.62 -13.02
CA LEU A 196 15.43 -1.16 -12.95
C LEU A 196 16.14 -1.07 -14.31
N ALA A 197 15.42 -1.35 -15.40
CA ALA A 197 15.92 -1.14 -16.75
C ALA A 197 16.25 0.34 -17.01
N ALA A 198 15.38 1.27 -16.62
CA ALA A 198 15.61 2.71 -16.76
C ALA A 198 16.82 3.21 -15.95
N LEU A 199 17.08 2.59 -14.79
CA LEU A 199 18.21 2.91 -13.92
C LEU A 199 19.46 2.05 -14.20
N SER A 200 19.43 1.25 -15.28
CA SER A 200 20.54 0.38 -15.70
C SER A 200 21.01 -0.62 -14.62
N LEU A 201 20.13 -1.01 -13.69
CA LEU A 201 20.42 -2.07 -12.73
C LEU A 201 20.01 -3.43 -13.30
N THR A 202 20.97 -4.32 -13.48
CA THR A 202 20.70 -5.68 -13.98
C THR A 202 20.14 -6.55 -12.86
N THR A 203 19.11 -7.35 -13.13
CA THR A 203 18.51 -8.27 -12.15
C THR A 203 19.13 -9.68 -12.16
N GLN A 204 20.30 -9.86 -12.79
CA GLN A 204 20.94 -11.18 -12.92
C GLN A 204 21.34 -11.81 -11.57
N ASN A 205 21.72 -10.99 -10.60
CA ASN A 205 22.01 -11.43 -9.23
C ASN A 205 20.88 -10.93 -8.32
N THR A 206 19.96 -11.84 -8.01
CA THR A 206 18.74 -11.57 -7.26
C THR A 206 18.58 -12.53 -6.09
N TYR A 207 18.39 -11.97 -4.89
CA TYR A 207 18.02 -12.70 -3.69
C TYR A 207 16.49 -12.67 -3.50
N ILE A 208 15.86 -13.81 -3.25
CA ILE A 208 14.41 -13.88 -3.01
C ILE A 208 14.12 -14.69 -1.76
N THR A 209 13.43 -14.08 -0.81
CA THR A 209 12.91 -14.76 0.39
C THR A 209 11.51 -14.28 0.73
N ALA A 210 10.74 -15.13 1.41
CA ALA A 210 9.41 -14.79 1.88
C ALA A 210 9.04 -15.53 3.16
N ASP A 211 8.18 -14.92 3.97
CA ASP A 211 7.56 -15.54 5.15
C ASP A 211 6.77 -16.80 4.75
N GLY A 212 6.77 -17.81 5.61
CA GLY A 212 5.97 -19.00 5.48
C GLY A 212 6.63 -20.13 4.70
N ASN A 213 5.87 -21.21 4.49
CA ASN A 213 6.40 -22.47 3.99
C ASN A 213 6.16 -22.64 2.48
N LYS A 214 7.23 -22.56 1.67
CA LYS A 214 7.16 -22.89 0.24
C LYS A 214 6.68 -24.32 -0.05
N SER A 215 6.95 -25.26 0.84
CA SER A 215 6.58 -26.68 0.68
C SER A 215 5.11 -26.98 1.06
N ALA A 216 4.35 -25.99 1.53
CA ALA A 216 2.92 -26.17 1.80
C ALA A 216 2.13 -26.34 0.48
N THR A 217 0.91 -26.90 0.56
CA THR A 217 0.03 -27.07 -0.60
C THR A 217 -1.36 -26.49 -0.30
N PRO A 218 -1.69 -25.29 -0.83
CA PRO A 218 -0.81 -24.41 -1.60
C PRO A 218 0.33 -23.78 -0.74
N PRO A 219 1.39 -23.22 -1.37
CA PRO A 219 2.41 -22.44 -0.66
C PRO A 219 1.79 -21.24 0.06
N SER A 220 2.45 -20.69 1.08
CA SER A 220 1.95 -19.50 1.77
C SER A 220 1.72 -18.32 0.80
N ARG A 221 0.72 -17.48 1.08
CA ARG A 221 0.39 -16.32 0.24
C ARG A 221 1.56 -15.37 -0.03
N THR A 222 2.49 -15.26 0.91
CA THR A 222 3.70 -14.42 0.84
C THR A 222 4.74 -15.03 -0.09
N VAL A 223 4.92 -16.36 -0.04
CA VAL A 223 5.72 -17.10 -1.04
C VAL A 223 5.11 -16.90 -2.42
N GLN A 224 3.81 -17.21 -2.59
CA GLN A 224 3.14 -17.03 -3.88
C GLN A 224 3.29 -15.59 -4.40
N SER A 225 3.08 -14.57 -3.54
CA SER A 225 3.22 -13.17 -3.93
C SER A 225 4.62 -12.84 -4.46
N ALA A 226 5.66 -13.30 -3.76
CA ALA A 226 7.03 -13.14 -4.23
C ALA A 226 7.29 -13.89 -5.55
N GLU A 227 6.69 -15.07 -5.78
CA GLU A 227 6.80 -15.79 -7.05
C GLU A 227 6.18 -14.97 -8.19
N TYR A 228 4.96 -14.46 -8.03
CA TYR A 228 4.27 -13.67 -9.05
C TYR A 228 4.93 -12.32 -9.30
N PHE A 229 5.41 -11.64 -8.26
CA PHE A 229 6.26 -10.45 -8.42
C PHE A 229 7.47 -10.76 -9.30
N THR A 230 8.14 -11.88 -9.05
CA THR A 230 9.35 -12.27 -9.79
C THR A 230 9.06 -12.63 -11.25
N VAL A 231 7.89 -13.21 -11.53
CA VAL A 231 7.39 -13.38 -12.91
C VAL A 231 7.17 -12.02 -13.57
N GLY A 232 6.53 -11.08 -12.86
CA GLY A 232 6.36 -9.69 -13.31
C GLY A 232 7.66 -9.00 -13.65
N LEU A 233 8.69 -9.23 -12.82
CA LEU A 233 10.05 -8.73 -13.00
C LEU A 233 10.72 -9.30 -14.27
N GLY A 234 10.18 -10.39 -14.83
CA GLY A 234 10.68 -11.05 -16.03
C GLY A 234 11.88 -11.97 -15.79
N LEU A 235 12.15 -12.35 -14.53
CA LEU A 235 13.23 -13.28 -14.19
C LEU A 235 12.86 -14.75 -14.47
N TYR A 236 11.57 -15.08 -14.39
CA TYR A 236 11.04 -16.42 -14.63
C TYR A 236 9.76 -16.34 -15.47
N SER A 237 9.50 -17.36 -16.28
CA SER A 237 8.26 -17.46 -17.08
C SER A 237 7.05 -17.87 -16.26
N THR A 238 7.29 -18.57 -15.14
CA THR A 238 6.26 -19.26 -14.35
C THR A 238 6.63 -19.22 -12.86
N ALA A 239 5.62 -19.08 -12.00
CA ALA A 239 5.80 -18.97 -10.55
C ALA A 239 6.49 -20.19 -9.92
N ASP A 240 6.17 -21.40 -10.43
CA ASP A 240 6.69 -22.67 -9.90
C ASP A 240 8.23 -22.80 -9.97
N ASP A 241 8.87 -22.07 -10.89
CA ASP A 241 10.32 -22.15 -11.12
C ASP A 241 11.13 -21.21 -10.22
N VAL A 242 10.49 -20.30 -9.49
CA VAL A 242 11.18 -19.25 -8.74
C VAL A 242 11.87 -19.85 -7.51
N PRO A 243 13.21 -19.75 -7.36
CA PRO A 243 13.93 -20.28 -6.21
C PRO A 243 13.77 -19.33 -5.01
N ILE A 244 12.70 -19.50 -4.26
CA ILE A 244 12.44 -18.74 -3.02
C ILE A 244 13.03 -19.47 -1.81
N THR A 245 13.79 -18.74 -1.02
CA THR A 245 14.23 -19.18 0.30
C THR A 245 13.14 -18.86 1.33
N SER A 246 12.58 -19.88 1.97
CA SER A 246 11.71 -19.74 3.13
C SER A 246 12.51 -19.97 4.41
N PRO A 247 12.57 -19.00 5.34
CA PRO A 247 13.26 -19.20 6.61
C PRO A 247 12.55 -20.26 7.46
N SER A 248 13.31 -21.00 8.27
CA SER A 248 12.73 -21.91 9.26
C SER A 248 11.96 -21.13 10.32
N GLU A 249 10.87 -21.69 10.86
CA GLU A 249 10.02 -21.01 11.84
C GLU A 249 10.77 -20.44 13.06
N SER A 250 11.85 -21.09 13.51
CA SER A 250 12.64 -20.67 14.67
C SER A 250 13.59 -19.51 14.40
N ASN A 251 13.89 -19.24 13.13
CA ASN A 251 14.83 -18.20 12.68
C ASN A 251 14.18 -17.30 11.63
N ASP A 252 12.86 -17.13 11.71
CA ASP A 252 12.10 -16.37 10.74
C ASP A 252 12.18 -14.86 11.05
N PRO A 253 12.90 -14.06 10.24
CA PRO A 253 13.03 -12.63 10.47
C PRO A 253 11.71 -11.88 10.25
N PHE A 254 10.73 -12.48 9.57
CA PHE A 254 9.40 -11.91 9.37
C PHE A 254 8.52 -12.06 10.61
N LYS A 255 8.83 -13.02 11.50
CA LYS A 255 8.26 -13.10 12.85
C LYS A 255 8.96 -12.07 13.72
N GLY A 256 8.52 -10.81 13.58
CA GLY A 256 9.06 -9.69 14.35
C GLY A 256 9.15 -9.98 15.85
N ARG A 257 10.03 -9.26 16.57
CA ARG A 257 10.09 -9.41 18.03
C ARG A 257 8.79 -8.91 18.63
N LEU A 258 8.30 -9.62 19.63
CA LEU A 258 7.23 -9.07 20.43
C LEU A 258 7.83 -7.89 21.22
N TYR A 259 7.19 -6.73 21.14
CA TYR A 259 7.61 -5.56 21.92
C TYR A 259 7.45 -5.78 23.43
N CYS A 260 6.71 -6.81 23.85
CA CYS A 260 6.67 -7.27 25.23
C CYS A 260 8.02 -7.76 25.75
N ASP A 261 8.92 -8.21 24.86
CA ASP A 261 10.24 -8.73 25.24
C ASP A 261 11.23 -7.60 25.58
N ASN A 262 10.79 -6.34 25.48
CA ASN A 262 11.59 -5.17 25.80
C ASN A 262 10.81 -4.20 26.69
N THR A 263 11.31 -3.97 27.90
CA THR A 263 10.67 -3.07 28.88
C THR A 263 10.40 -1.67 28.31
N THR A 264 11.32 -1.11 27.51
CA THR A 264 11.15 0.23 26.95
C THR A 264 10.06 0.25 25.88
N ALA A 265 10.08 -0.67 24.92
CA ALA A 265 9.07 -0.75 23.88
C ALA A 265 7.68 -1.03 24.49
N ASN A 266 7.61 -1.96 25.44
CA ASN A 266 6.40 -2.24 26.20
C ASN A 266 5.85 -1.00 26.94
N ASN A 267 6.72 -0.24 27.62
CA ASN A 267 6.29 0.97 28.32
C ASN A 267 5.73 2.03 27.36
N LEU A 268 6.35 2.19 26.18
CA LEU A 268 5.87 3.13 25.15
C LEU A 268 4.49 2.72 24.62
N VAL A 269 4.31 1.45 24.26
CA VAL A 269 3.00 0.94 23.81
C VAL A 269 1.97 1.04 24.93
N SER A 270 2.33 0.69 26.16
CA SER A 270 1.42 0.79 27.31
C SER A 270 1.00 2.23 27.59
N ALA A 271 1.91 3.20 27.44
CA ALA A 271 1.59 4.61 27.56
C ALA A 271 0.62 5.07 26.45
N ALA A 272 0.85 4.65 25.20
CA ALA A 272 -0.05 4.95 24.08
C ALA A 272 -1.45 4.34 24.30
N MET A 273 -1.52 3.10 24.75
CA MET A 273 -2.76 2.39 25.07
C MET A 273 -3.46 2.92 26.34
N SER A 274 -2.77 3.68 27.17
CA SER A 274 -3.38 4.34 28.36
C SER A 274 -3.76 5.80 28.08
N SER A 275 -3.60 6.27 26.84
CA SER A 275 -3.88 7.65 26.47
C SER A 275 -5.38 7.94 26.34
N SER A 276 -5.75 9.22 26.42
CA SER A 276 -7.12 9.66 26.12
C SER A 276 -7.52 9.39 24.67
N ALA A 277 -6.55 9.33 23.75
CA ALA A 277 -6.78 8.97 22.36
C ALA A 277 -7.24 7.51 22.25
N TRP A 278 -6.57 6.58 22.95
CA TRP A 278 -7.01 5.19 23.04
C TRP A 278 -8.39 5.07 23.69
N ALA A 279 -8.62 5.72 24.84
CA ALA A 279 -9.92 5.67 25.51
C ALA A 279 -11.07 6.18 24.63
N THR A 280 -10.81 7.20 23.81
CA THR A 280 -11.77 7.72 22.83
C THR A 280 -12.04 6.72 21.72
N LEU A 281 -10.97 6.13 21.15
CA LEU A 281 -11.04 5.12 20.11
C LEU A 281 -11.84 3.90 20.59
N GLU A 282 -11.46 3.35 21.75
CA GLU A 282 -12.12 2.22 22.40
C GLU A 282 -13.60 2.53 22.66
N SER A 283 -13.92 3.67 23.29
CA SER A 283 -15.32 4.04 23.57
C SER A 283 -16.17 4.19 22.31
N SER A 284 -15.63 4.80 21.25
CA SER A 284 -16.35 4.97 19.98
C SER A 284 -16.73 3.62 19.36
N PHE A 285 -15.85 2.62 19.51
CA PHE A 285 -16.05 1.29 18.97
C PHE A 285 -16.97 0.44 19.85
N THR A 286 -16.67 0.37 21.15
CA THR A 286 -17.39 -0.45 22.14
C THR A 286 -18.88 -0.13 22.16
N ASN A 287 -19.24 1.16 22.18
CA ASN A 287 -20.64 1.59 22.23
C ASN A 287 -21.42 1.26 20.94
N THR A 288 -20.73 1.17 19.81
CA THR A 288 -21.38 1.01 18.50
C THR A 288 -21.49 -0.45 18.09
N TYR A 289 -20.48 -1.28 18.40
CA TYR A 289 -20.33 -2.59 17.74
C TYR A 289 -20.32 -3.78 18.67
N GLN A 290 -19.96 -3.62 19.94
CA GLN A 290 -19.88 -4.75 20.88
C GLN A 290 -21.22 -5.50 21.00
N GLN A 291 -22.35 -4.77 20.98
CA GLN A 291 -23.68 -5.38 21.08
C GLN A 291 -24.09 -6.17 19.83
N ARG A 292 -23.77 -5.67 18.62
CA ARG A 292 -24.04 -6.40 17.36
C ARG A 292 -23.12 -7.62 17.25
N TRP A 293 -21.87 -7.46 17.66
CA TRP A 293 -20.84 -8.50 17.66
C TRP A 293 -21.23 -9.72 18.50
N GLN A 294 -21.65 -9.50 19.74
CA GLN A 294 -21.99 -10.59 20.67
C GLN A 294 -23.15 -11.46 20.18
N THR A 295 -23.95 -10.98 19.22
CA THR A 295 -25.04 -11.74 18.61
C THR A 295 -24.62 -12.60 17.42
N ASP A 296 -23.44 -12.38 16.83
CA ASP A 296 -22.86 -13.23 15.78
C ASP A 296 -21.96 -14.30 16.43
N SER A 297 -22.58 -15.41 16.84
CA SER A 297 -22.03 -16.46 17.72
C SER A 297 -20.80 -17.25 17.20
N GLY A 298 -20.19 -16.84 16.08
CA GLY A 298 -19.03 -17.50 15.47
C GLY A 298 -17.66 -17.12 16.01
N LEU A 299 -17.56 -15.92 16.59
CA LEU A 299 -16.33 -15.35 17.11
C LEU A 299 -16.55 -15.13 18.61
N SER A 300 -16.13 -16.09 19.44
CA SER A 300 -16.43 -16.16 20.87
C SER A 300 -16.09 -14.88 21.65
N THR A 301 -16.78 -14.69 22.78
CA THR A 301 -16.74 -13.56 23.76
C THR A 301 -15.52 -12.63 23.72
N VAL A 302 -15.81 -11.35 23.52
CA VAL A 302 -14.90 -10.20 23.48
C VAL A 302 -14.61 -9.67 24.90
N THR A 303 -13.38 -9.88 25.40
CA THR A 303 -12.79 -9.20 26.57
C THR A 303 -11.75 -8.15 26.14
N PHE A 304 -11.95 -6.87 26.45
CA PHE A 304 -11.04 -5.79 26.02
C PHE A 304 -9.64 -5.91 26.64
N TYR A 305 -8.67 -5.48 25.85
CA TYR A 305 -7.27 -5.65 26.12
C TYR A 305 -6.77 -4.69 27.21
N ASN A 306 -6.24 -5.24 28.30
CA ASN A 306 -5.35 -4.52 29.20
C ASN A 306 -3.92 -5.05 28.98
N SER A 307 -3.29 -4.61 27.90
CA SER A 307 -1.89 -4.89 27.52
C SER A 307 -1.60 -6.31 26.96
N PRO A 308 -0.81 -6.42 25.86
CA PRO A 308 -0.35 -7.71 25.29
C PRO A 308 0.52 -8.52 26.22
N CYS A 309 1.09 -7.82 27.20
CA CYS A 309 2.26 -8.26 27.91
C CYS A 309 1.88 -8.99 29.21
N ASN A 310 0.59 -9.20 29.47
CA ASN A 310 0.07 -9.84 30.67
C ASN A 310 -0.49 -11.24 30.40
N SER A 311 0.15 -12.01 29.54
CA SER A 311 -0.20 -13.41 29.23
C SER A 311 0.05 -14.41 30.38
N SER A 312 0.26 -13.96 31.62
CA SER A 312 0.34 -14.87 32.78
C SER A 312 -1.02 -15.29 33.33
N THR A 313 -2.13 -14.71 32.82
CA THR A 313 -3.47 -15.25 33.04
C THR A 313 -4.09 -15.68 31.72
N SER A 314 -4.00 -16.98 31.45
CA SER A 314 -4.75 -17.70 30.42
C SER A 314 -6.22 -17.24 30.40
N ASN A 315 -6.63 -16.59 29.30
CA ASN A 315 -8.00 -16.42 28.75
C ASN A 315 -8.28 -15.03 28.10
N ASP A 316 -7.35 -14.06 28.15
CA ASP A 316 -7.63 -12.67 27.74
C ASP A 316 -7.14 -12.24 26.33
N THR A 317 -6.75 -13.17 25.45
CA THR A 317 -6.20 -12.87 24.10
C THR A 317 -7.23 -12.74 22.97
N ALA A 318 -8.53 -12.81 23.25
CA ALA A 318 -9.53 -13.05 22.20
C ALA A 318 -9.90 -11.82 21.35
N THR A 319 -9.88 -10.60 21.89
CA THR A 319 -10.68 -9.50 21.30
C THR A 319 -10.05 -8.73 20.14
N SER A 320 -8.80 -8.27 20.30
CA SER A 320 -8.16 -7.48 19.23
C SER A 320 -8.01 -8.34 17.99
N ILE A 321 -7.54 -9.58 18.15
CA ILE A 321 -7.44 -10.59 17.08
C ILE A 321 -8.79 -10.80 16.40
N CYS A 322 -9.88 -10.89 17.16
CA CYS A 322 -11.22 -10.98 16.60
C CYS A 322 -11.56 -9.79 15.69
N MET A 323 -11.31 -8.56 16.14
CA MET A 323 -11.62 -7.36 15.36
C MET A 323 -10.78 -7.23 14.09
N TYR A 324 -9.49 -7.55 14.17
CA TYR A 324 -8.61 -7.64 13.01
C TYR A 324 -9.21 -8.56 11.95
N ASN A 325 -9.65 -9.75 12.36
CA ASN A 325 -10.26 -10.72 11.46
C ASN A 325 -11.60 -10.26 10.89
N LEU A 326 -12.41 -9.50 11.65
CA LEU A 326 -13.65 -8.94 11.11
C LEU A 326 -13.37 -7.81 10.12
N ALA A 327 -12.49 -6.85 10.45
CA ALA A 327 -12.14 -5.77 9.54
C ALA A 327 -11.59 -6.34 8.23
N ASP A 328 -10.72 -7.35 8.32
CA ASP A 328 -10.21 -8.14 7.19
C ASP A 328 -11.33 -8.81 6.39
N TYR A 329 -12.25 -9.49 7.06
CA TYR A 329 -13.39 -10.17 6.42
C TYR A 329 -14.34 -9.21 5.72
N LEU A 330 -14.76 -8.14 6.40
CA LEU A 330 -15.68 -7.13 5.87
C LEU A 330 -15.03 -6.39 4.70
N GLN A 331 -13.77 -5.98 4.84
CA GLN A 331 -13.01 -5.35 3.78
C GLN A 331 -12.94 -6.25 2.55
N PHE A 332 -12.57 -7.53 2.72
CA PHE A 332 -12.44 -8.44 1.60
C PHE A 332 -13.75 -8.64 0.84
N ASN A 333 -14.87 -8.90 1.53
CA ASN A 333 -16.15 -9.08 0.84
C ASN A 333 -16.51 -7.81 0.06
N TRP A 334 -16.29 -6.67 0.69
CA TRP A 334 -16.66 -5.40 0.12
C TRP A 334 -15.84 -5.01 -1.11
N ILE A 335 -14.51 -5.18 -1.11
CA ILE A 335 -13.68 -4.95 -2.30
C ILE A 335 -13.97 -5.94 -3.43
N ASN A 336 -14.61 -7.08 -3.15
CA ASN A 336 -14.99 -8.08 -4.15
C ASN A 336 -16.47 -7.99 -4.56
N GLY A 337 -17.21 -6.98 -4.08
CA GLY A 337 -18.64 -6.82 -4.37
C GLY A 337 -19.52 -7.91 -3.76
N ASP A 338 -19.02 -8.66 -2.78
CA ASP A 338 -19.78 -9.69 -2.07
C ASP A 338 -20.69 -9.09 -1.01
N SER A 339 -21.79 -9.81 -0.71
CA SER A 339 -22.72 -9.42 0.34
C SER A 339 -22.05 -9.42 1.72
N LEU A 340 -22.25 -8.33 2.47
CA LEU A 340 -21.87 -8.27 3.88
C LEU A 340 -22.72 -9.22 4.72
N PRO A 341 -22.22 -9.70 5.88
CA PRO A 341 -23.03 -10.46 6.82
C PRO A 341 -24.26 -9.67 7.25
N GLN A 342 -25.34 -10.38 7.60
CA GLN A 342 -26.59 -9.75 7.99
C GLN A 342 -26.38 -8.75 9.14
N GLY A 343 -26.83 -7.51 8.96
CA GLY A 343 -26.74 -6.45 9.97
C GLY A 343 -25.48 -5.59 9.88
N PHE A 344 -24.52 -5.94 9.00
CA PHE A 344 -23.38 -5.08 8.67
C PHE A 344 -23.69 -4.19 7.47
N THR A 345 -23.17 -2.97 7.52
CA THR A 345 -23.28 -1.94 6.49
C THR A 345 -21.89 -1.49 6.06
N THR A 346 -21.83 -0.68 5.01
CA THR A 346 -20.58 -0.06 4.55
C THR A 346 -19.93 0.77 5.66
N GLN A 347 -20.74 1.47 6.47
CA GLN A 347 -20.26 2.26 7.60
C GLN A 347 -19.52 1.40 8.64
N ASP A 348 -19.92 0.14 8.85
CA ASP A 348 -19.22 -0.79 9.75
C ASP A 348 -17.81 -1.12 9.23
N ILE A 349 -17.65 -1.23 7.91
CA ILE A 349 -16.33 -1.41 7.27
C ILE A 349 -15.44 -0.22 7.57
N VAL A 350 -15.94 1.00 7.32
CA VAL A 350 -15.21 2.25 7.58
C VAL A 350 -14.73 2.31 9.03
N GLN A 351 -15.63 2.05 9.97
CA GLN A 351 -15.31 2.20 11.38
C GLN A 351 -14.37 1.09 11.87
N SER A 352 -14.55 -0.15 11.42
CA SER A 352 -13.63 -1.24 11.74
C SER A 352 -12.21 -0.99 11.19
N TRP A 353 -12.12 -0.44 9.97
CA TRP A 353 -10.84 -0.06 9.37
C TRP A 353 -10.19 1.15 10.04
N ASN A 354 -10.98 2.17 10.38
CA ASN A 354 -10.48 3.31 11.15
C ASN A 354 -9.99 2.90 12.53
N PHE A 355 -10.66 1.93 13.16
CA PHE A 355 -10.20 1.37 14.42
C PHE A 355 -8.87 0.64 14.25
N PHE A 356 -8.75 -0.22 13.24
CA PHE A 356 -7.51 -0.91 12.89
C PHE A 356 -6.38 0.11 12.72
N ASN A 357 -6.56 1.09 11.81
CA ASN A 357 -5.56 2.08 11.47
C ASN A 357 -5.14 2.92 12.68
N SER A 358 -6.11 3.33 13.50
CA SER A 358 -5.84 4.12 14.70
C SER A 358 -5.09 3.31 15.75
N THR A 359 -5.40 2.02 15.89
CA THR A 359 -4.72 1.11 16.83
C THR A 359 -3.26 0.94 16.44
N GLU A 360 -2.99 0.60 15.18
CA GLU A 360 -1.63 0.43 14.69
C GLU A 360 -0.84 1.75 14.74
N ASN A 361 -1.48 2.87 14.40
CA ASN A 361 -0.86 4.19 14.55
C ASN A 361 -0.48 4.52 15.98
N LEU A 362 -1.30 4.12 16.97
CA LEU A 362 -0.97 4.31 18.38
C LEU A 362 0.20 3.43 18.79
N ILE A 363 0.21 2.15 18.40
CA ILE A 363 1.29 1.19 18.73
C ILE A 363 2.62 1.66 18.14
N TYR A 364 2.62 2.01 16.85
CA TYR A 364 3.82 2.36 16.09
C TYR A 364 4.05 3.86 15.97
N SER A 365 3.40 4.67 16.83
CA SER A 365 3.60 6.11 16.91
C SER A 365 5.05 6.49 17.26
N HIS A 366 5.77 5.59 17.92
CA HIS A 366 7.16 5.80 18.33
C HIS A 366 8.13 4.93 17.51
N PRO A 367 9.11 5.51 16.79
CA PRO A 367 10.05 4.77 15.93
C PRO A 367 10.79 3.63 16.63
N PHE A 368 11.11 3.78 17.92
CA PHE A 368 11.73 2.70 18.72
C PHE A 368 10.86 1.43 18.81
N VAL A 369 9.52 1.55 18.87
CA VAL A 369 8.64 0.38 18.89
C VAL A 369 8.70 -0.34 17.54
N GLY A 370 8.58 0.42 16.45
CA GLY A 370 8.74 -0.10 15.09
C GLY A 370 10.11 -0.77 14.89
N TRP A 371 11.20 -0.11 15.30
CA TRP A 371 12.55 -0.65 15.20
C TRP A 371 12.71 -1.92 16.02
N TRP A 372 12.24 -1.95 17.27
CA TRP A 372 12.38 -3.14 18.12
C TRP A 372 11.65 -4.34 17.52
N GLN A 373 10.41 -4.14 17.07
CA GLN A 373 9.61 -5.22 16.49
C GLN A 373 10.17 -5.70 15.16
N SER A 374 10.63 -4.79 14.30
CA SER A 374 11.23 -5.14 13.00
C SER A 374 12.72 -5.51 13.08
N LYS A 375 13.35 -5.48 14.26
CA LYS A 375 14.79 -5.66 14.42
C LYS A 375 15.38 -6.86 13.66
N PRO A 376 14.80 -8.08 13.73
CA PRO A 376 15.34 -9.22 12.97
C PRO A 376 15.35 -8.97 11.46
N LEU A 377 14.29 -8.36 10.92
CA LEU A 377 14.19 -8.01 9.51
C LEU A 377 15.15 -6.87 9.12
N LEU A 378 15.33 -5.87 9.99
CA LEU A 378 16.30 -4.78 9.77
C LEU A 378 17.75 -5.28 9.80
N GLU A 379 18.06 -6.30 10.61
CA GLU A 379 19.37 -6.98 10.59
C GLU A 379 19.62 -7.66 9.24
N VAL A 380 18.60 -8.32 8.68
CA VAL A 380 18.65 -8.93 7.33
C VAL A 380 18.86 -7.87 6.26
N PHE A 381 18.15 -6.73 6.33
CA PHE A 381 18.35 -5.61 5.40
C PHE A 381 19.78 -5.06 5.51
N ASN A 382 20.30 -4.90 6.72
CA ASN A 382 21.65 -4.41 6.93
C ASN A 382 22.71 -5.34 6.33
N ASN A 383 22.52 -6.67 6.45
CA ASN A 383 23.38 -7.66 5.81
C ASN A 383 23.35 -7.54 4.28
N ALA A 384 22.15 -7.48 3.69
CA ALA A 384 21.96 -7.33 2.24
C ALA A 384 22.66 -6.06 1.71
N LEU A 385 22.46 -4.93 2.39
CA LEU A 385 23.09 -3.65 2.08
C LEU A 385 24.61 -3.71 2.21
N SER A 386 25.13 -4.49 3.16
CA SER A 386 26.56 -4.70 3.38
C SER A 386 27.22 -5.69 2.41
N GLY A 387 26.46 -6.32 1.51
CA GLY A 387 26.98 -7.37 0.62
C GLY A 387 27.25 -8.70 1.33
N LYS A 388 26.66 -8.92 2.50
CA LYS A 388 26.70 -10.21 3.22
C LYS A 388 25.49 -11.04 2.81
N ASP A 389 25.55 -12.35 3.04
CA ASP A 389 24.34 -13.19 3.02
C ASP A 389 23.25 -12.55 3.91
N PRO A 390 22.06 -12.22 3.38
CA PRO A 390 21.00 -11.60 4.15
C PRO A 390 20.65 -12.40 5.42
N MET A 391 20.72 -13.73 5.36
CA MET A 391 20.41 -14.62 6.49
C MET A 391 21.60 -14.89 7.42
N GLY A 392 22.79 -14.35 7.12
CA GLY A 392 23.99 -14.43 7.96
C GLY A 392 24.64 -15.82 8.07
N SER A 393 24.29 -16.75 7.17
CA SER A 393 24.74 -18.16 7.20
C SER A 393 25.67 -18.54 6.04
N GLY A 394 25.72 -17.73 4.99
CA GLY A 394 26.45 -17.98 3.75
C GLY A 394 27.69 -17.11 3.54
N SER A 395 28.31 -17.28 2.37
CA SER A 395 29.35 -16.38 1.86
C SER A 395 28.78 -15.01 1.51
N ASP A 396 29.66 -14.02 1.37
CA ASP A 396 29.30 -12.71 0.83
C ASP A 396 28.53 -12.86 -0.49
N ASN A 397 27.58 -11.95 -0.70
CA ASN A 397 26.60 -12.01 -1.76
C ASN A 397 26.78 -10.82 -2.71
N ASP A 398 26.89 -11.10 -4.01
CA ASP A 398 26.97 -10.13 -5.11
C ASP A 398 25.59 -9.78 -5.73
N ASP A 399 24.51 -10.16 -5.06
CA ASP A 399 23.15 -9.75 -5.38
C ASP A 399 22.99 -8.23 -5.31
N VAL A 400 22.26 -7.72 -6.30
CA VAL A 400 21.96 -6.30 -6.47
C VAL A 400 20.47 -6.00 -6.31
N PHE A 401 19.61 -7.01 -6.44
CA PHE A 401 18.18 -6.93 -6.19
C PHE A 401 17.78 -7.92 -5.10
N PHE A 402 17.07 -7.45 -4.08
CA PHE A 402 16.62 -8.28 -2.96
C PHE A 402 15.10 -8.15 -2.81
N LEU A 403 14.39 -9.28 -2.87
CA LEU A 403 12.95 -9.34 -2.67
C LEU A 403 12.62 -10.06 -1.36
N PHE A 404 11.82 -9.40 -0.53
CA PHE A 404 11.33 -9.91 0.74
C PHE A 404 9.79 -9.94 0.71
N GLY A 405 9.18 -11.12 0.68
CA GLY A 405 7.73 -11.31 0.74
C GLY A 405 7.23 -11.41 2.17
N GLY A 406 6.44 -10.44 2.63
CA GLY A 406 5.96 -10.38 4.02
C GLY A 406 4.51 -9.90 4.16
N HIS A 407 4.22 -9.33 5.32
CA HIS A 407 2.89 -8.91 5.76
C HIS A 407 2.80 -7.39 5.98
N ASP A 408 1.58 -6.90 6.11
CA ASP A 408 1.29 -5.58 6.69
C ASP A 408 2.01 -5.40 8.05
N GLY A 409 1.96 -6.43 8.89
CA GLY A 409 2.67 -6.49 10.17
C GLY A 409 4.21 -6.42 10.07
N ASN A 410 4.80 -6.52 8.87
CA ASN A 410 6.22 -6.25 8.63
C ASN A 410 6.45 -4.83 8.11
N ILE A 411 5.63 -4.39 7.17
CA ILE A 411 5.75 -3.04 6.59
C ILE A 411 5.56 -1.97 7.66
N TRP A 412 4.51 -2.09 8.48
CA TRP A 412 4.19 -1.05 9.47
C TRP A 412 5.35 -0.77 10.44
N PRO A 413 5.89 -1.76 11.16
CA PRO A 413 7.01 -1.52 12.07
C PRO A 413 8.28 -1.08 11.34
N VAL A 414 8.53 -1.53 10.09
CA VAL A 414 9.68 -1.06 9.29
C VAL A 414 9.54 0.42 8.95
N VAL A 415 8.38 0.87 8.44
CA VAL A 415 8.17 2.27 8.08
C VAL A 415 8.23 3.17 9.32
N SER A 416 7.61 2.73 10.43
CA SER A 416 7.73 3.39 11.74
C SER A 416 9.19 3.48 12.20
N ALA A 417 9.96 2.40 12.08
CA ALA A 417 11.39 2.38 12.39
C ALA A 417 12.16 3.41 11.55
N LEU A 418 11.80 3.63 10.29
CA LEU A 418 12.46 4.62 9.44
C LEU A 418 12.04 6.07 9.74
N GLY A 419 11.33 6.30 10.85
CA GLY A 419 10.97 7.63 11.34
C GLY A 419 9.69 8.19 10.71
N THR A 420 8.96 7.37 9.95
CA THR A 420 7.70 7.79 9.30
C THR A 420 6.55 6.93 9.82
N GLY A 421 5.54 7.55 10.42
CA GLY A 421 4.28 6.85 10.71
C GLY A 421 3.51 6.57 9.42
N LEU A 422 2.69 5.53 9.38
CA LEU A 422 1.80 5.26 8.24
C LEU A 422 0.43 5.86 8.50
N PRO A 423 -0.14 6.69 7.61
CA PRO A 423 -1.47 7.25 7.83
C PRO A 423 -2.57 6.15 7.86
N GLN A 424 -2.31 5.01 7.23
CA GLN A 424 -3.24 3.89 7.11
C GLN A 424 -2.51 2.55 6.97
N ASN A 425 -3.23 1.45 7.18
CA ASN A 425 -2.74 0.10 6.95
C ASN A 425 -2.18 -0.09 5.56
N PRO A 426 -1.00 -0.73 5.42
CA PRO A 426 -0.53 -1.22 4.14
C PRO A 426 -1.63 -1.95 3.39
N ILE A 427 -1.97 -1.46 2.21
CA ILE A 427 -2.93 -2.08 1.29
C ILE A 427 -2.27 -3.27 0.59
N PHE A 428 -3.04 -4.11 -0.11
CA PHE A 428 -2.47 -5.28 -0.78
C PHE A 428 -1.41 -4.85 -1.80
N ALA A 429 -0.34 -5.63 -1.94
CA ALA A 429 0.82 -5.28 -2.76
C ALA A 429 1.51 -3.95 -2.36
N SER A 430 1.25 -3.40 -1.16
CA SER A 430 2.08 -2.33 -0.60
C SER A 430 3.54 -2.79 -0.53
N PHE A 431 4.48 -1.86 -0.68
CA PHE A 431 5.90 -2.17 -0.60
C PHE A 431 6.71 -1.06 0.08
N VAL A 432 7.85 -1.47 0.65
CA VAL A 432 8.93 -0.60 1.08
C VAL A 432 10.13 -0.87 0.19
N GLU A 433 10.67 0.18 -0.42
CA GLU A 433 11.91 0.12 -1.19
C GLU A 433 13.03 0.80 -0.41
N ILE A 434 14.20 0.17 -0.33
CA ILE A 434 15.43 0.80 0.16
C ILE A 434 16.53 0.58 -0.88
N SER A 435 17.04 1.67 -1.43
CA SER A 435 17.96 1.69 -2.57
C SER A 435 19.27 2.39 -2.23
N VAL A 436 20.39 1.81 -2.66
CA VAL A 436 21.74 2.35 -2.50
C VAL A 436 22.19 3.00 -3.80
N TYR A 437 22.65 4.23 -3.70
CA TYR A 437 23.17 5.01 -4.80
C TYR A 437 24.63 5.38 -4.58
N ASP A 438 25.46 5.26 -5.62
CA ASP A 438 26.81 5.80 -5.68
C ASP A 438 26.82 7.21 -6.25
N LYS A 439 27.62 8.08 -5.65
CA LYS A 439 28.03 9.35 -6.24
C LYS A 439 29.53 9.57 -6.02
N GLY A 440 30.32 9.16 -7.00
CA GLY A 440 31.77 9.37 -6.98
C GLY A 440 32.49 8.52 -5.93
N GLY A 441 31.96 7.33 -5.63
CA GLY A 441 32.49 6.42 -4.61
C GLY A 441 31.80 6.52 -3.24
N ASP A 442 31.11 7.63 -2.97
CA ASP A 442 30.31 7.80 -1.76
C ASP A 442 28.94 7.14 -1.93
N LYS A 443 28.48 6.42 -0.89
CA LYS A 443 27.22 5.66 -0.91
C LYS A 443 26.11 6.35 -0.12
N PHE A 444 24.93 6.42 -0.71
CA PHE A 444 23.75 7.07 -0.16
C PHE A 444 22.53 6.16 -0.22
N VAL A 445 21.57 6.37 0.68
CA VAL A 445 20.33 5.61 0.79
C VAL A 445 19.15 6.49 0.41
N TYR A 446 18.27 5.91 -0.41
CA TYR A 446 16.92 6.38 -0.63
C TYR A 446 15.95 5.31 -0.12
N ALA A 447 14.91 5.72 0.59
CA ALA A 447 13.85 4.82 1.02
C ALA A 447 12.49 5.36 0.57
N SER A 448 11.57 4.48 0.20
CA SER A 448 10.20 4.84 -0.16
C SER A 448 9.19 3.84 0.39
N TYR A 449 7.96 4.31 0.60
CA TYR A 449 6.79 3.49 0.85
C TYR A 449 5.76 3.74 -0.25
N ASN A 450 5.38 2.69 -0.98
CA ASN A 450 4.51 2.77 -2.15
C ASN A 450 4.97 3.85 -3.16
N GLY A 451 6.28 4.03 -3.32
CA GLY A 451 6.88 5.03 -4.22
C GLY A 451 7.01 6.44 -3.64
N ASN A 452 6.39 6.72 -2.49
CA ASN A 452 6.55 7.99 -1.79
C ASN A 452 7.82 7.98 -0.95
N ALA A 453 8.69 8.98 -1.13
CA ALA A 453 9.93 9.09 -0.38
C ALA A 453 9.67 9.16 1.13
N LEU A 454 10.41 8.37 1.91
CA LEU A 454 10.43 8.45 3.36
C LEU A 454 11.42 9.50 3.82
N ASP A 455 11.07 10.25 4.89
CA ASP A 455 11.97 11.25 5.46
C ASP A 455 13.01 10.60 6.38
N LEU A 456 14.25 10.50 5.90
CA LEU A 456 15.37 9.93 6.62
C LEU A 456 16.16 10.98 7.44
N SER A 457 15.69 12.23 7.54
CA SER A 457 16.41 13.34 8.21
C SER A 457 16.73 13.05 9.68
N SER A 458 15.80 12.39 10.39
CA SER A 458 15.99 11.97 11.78
C SER A 458 17.09 10.92 11.96
N ILE A 459 17.35 10.13 10.92
CA ILE A 459 18.42 9.10 10.89
C ILE A 459 19.74 9.74 10.48
N SER A 460 19.72 10.61 9.47
CA SER A 460 20.93 11.17 8.84
C SER A 460 21.48 12.41 9.53
N GLY A 461 20.82 12.90 10.59
CA GLY A 461 21.15 14.17 11.22
C GLY A 461 20.94 15.37 10.30
N ASN A 462 19.90 15.33 9.47
CA ASN A 462 19.58 16.30 8.40
C ASN A 462 20.51 16.27 7.17
N SER A 463 21.29 15.21 6.98
CA SER A 463 21.99 15.00 5.71
C SER A 463 21.01 14.47 4.66
N ASP A 464 20.91 15.13 3.50
CA ASP A 464 20.07 14.71 2.38
C ASP A 464 20.92 14.66 1.09
N PRO A 465 21.13 13.48 0.48
CA PRO A 465 20.62 12.17 0.88
C PRO A 465 21.35 11.54 2.09
N CYS A 466 20.73 10.52 2.70
CA CYS A 466 21.25 9.83 3.88
C CYS A 466 22.50 8.99 3.54
N PRO A 467 23.67 9.18 4.19
CA PRO A 467 24.84 8.33 3.95
C PRO A 467 24.61 6.87 4.36
N LEU A 468 25.06 5.91 3.54
CA LEU A 468 24.85 4.48 3.79
C LEU A 468 25.41 4.03 5.15
N ALA A 469 26.62 4.46 5.50
CA ALA A 469 27.23 4.08 6.78
C ALA A 469 26.41 4.55 7.99
N THR A 470 25.83 5.75 7.92
CA THR A 470 24.93 6.29 8.95
C THR A 470 23.65 5.47 9.03
N PHE A 471 23.07 5.13 7.89
CA PHE A 471 21.86 4.30 7.83
C PHE A 471 22.10 2.90 8.41
N GLN A 472 23.20 2.23 8.05
CA GLN A 472 23.54 0.90 8.56
C GLN A 472 23.80 0.89 10.08
N GLN A 473 24.44 1.95 10.58
CA GLN A 473 24.62 2.14 12.02
C GLN A 473 23.26 2.30 12.73
N TYR A 474 22.32 3.03 12.11
CA TYR A 474 20.96 3.17 12.62
C TYR A 474 20.21 1.84 12.65
N LEU A 475 20.24 1.04 11.57
CA LEU A 475 19.59 -0.28 11.55
C LEU A 475 20.08 -1.18 12.70
N THR A 476 21.38 -1.10 13.03
CA THR A 476 22.02 -1.88 14.08
C THR A 476 21.65 -1.40 15.49
N ASN A 477 21.72 -0.09 15.72
CA ASN A 477 21.64 0.50 17.06
C ASN A 477 20.24 0.97 17.45
N GLY A 478 19.38 1.22 16.46
CA GLY A 478 18.06 1.79 16.62
C GLY A 478 18.07 3.28 16.95
N PRO A 479 16.87 3.89 17.05
CA PRO A 479 16.72 5.26 17.49
C PRO A 479 17.06 5.39 18.98
N SER A 480 17.48 6.59 19.39
CA SER A 480 17.62 6.88 20.82
C SER A 480 16.27 6.75 21.52
N THR A 481 16.26 6.17 22.71
CA THR A 481 15.06 6.05 23.55
C THR A 481 14.71 7.36 24.26
N THR A 482 15.59 8.37 24.21
CA THR A 482 15.41 9.66 24.90
C THR A 482 15.00 10.79 23.97
N SER A 483 14.86 10.54 22.67
CA SER A 483 14.55 11.56 21.67
C SER A 483 13.10 11.46 21.21
N GLN A 484 12.21 12.17 21.90
CA GLN A 484 11.21 13.10 21.35
C GLN A 484 10.29 13.63 22.46
#